data_AF-A0A842RS88-F1
#
_entry.id   AF-A0A842RS88-F1
#
_cell.length_a   1.000
_cell.length_b   1.000
_cell.length_c   1.000
_cell.angle_alpha   90.00
_cell.angle_beta   90.00
_cell.angle_gamma   90.00
#
_symmetry.space_group_name_H-M   'P 1'
#
loop_
_entity.id
_entity.type
_entity.pdbx_description
1 polymer ?
#
loop_
_entity_poly.entity_id
_entity_poly.type
_entity_poly.pdbx_seq_one_letter_code
_entity_poly.pdbx_strand_id
1 'polypeptide(L)'
;MEAITHILTGVILQILSFRLLITPWNYLLTIILAFISHFLIDAVAKITYHTAEPMKDDTFWVIWHIIVILISIIFTIIFINPYWIGILSANFVDIWDWIIIRIIYSKYILTPDKNKSSKIIYIHTFIDKIRERFFSWLPNLNYKKIGILPEIFIISGLLIIIFILK
;
A
#
# COMPACT_ATOMS: atom_id res chain seq x y z
N MET A 1 1.93 -5.93 1.71
CA MET A 1 0.62 -6.63 1.73
C MET A 1 -0.54 -5.67 1.50
N GLU A 2 -0.36 -4.34 1.64
CA GLU A 2 -1.43 -3.36 1.38
C GLU A 2 -1.63 -2.98 -0.09
N ALA A 3 -1.04 -3.72 -1.04
CA ALA A 3 -1.09 -3.37 -2.46
C ALA A 3 -2.53 -3.27 -2.99
N ILE A 4 -3.42 -4.17 -2.57
CA ILE A 4 -4.85 -4.13 -2.91
C ILE A 4 -5.47 -2.80 -2.43
N THR A 5 -5.24 -2.44 -1.17
CA THR A 5 -5.74 -1.21 -0.55
C THR A 5 -5.24 0.04 -1.28
N HIS A 6 -3.95 0.09 -1.63
CA HIS A 6 -3.35 1.17 -2.40
C HIS A 6 -3.96 1.31 -3.80
N ILE A 7 -4.12 0.20 -4.52
CA ILE A 7 -4.76 0.17 -5.86
C ILE A 7 -6.18 0.73 -5.79
N LEU A 8 -7.03 0.18 -4.91
CA LEU A 8 -8.43 0.58 -4.82
C LEU A 8 -8.58 2.04 -4.36
N THR A 9 -7.76 2.48 -3.41
CA THR A 9 -7.77 3.88 -2.97
C THR A 9 -7.35 4.82 -4.10
N GLY A 10 -6.30 4.48 -4.85
CA GLY A 10 -5.88 5.23 -6.04
C GLY A 10 -7.00 5.36 -7.09
N VAL A 11 -7.76 4.28 -7.33
CA VAL A 11 -8.94 4.28 -8.21
C VAL A 11 -9.99 5.26 -7.71
N ILE A 12 -10.38 5.19 -6.43
CA ILE A 12 -11.39 6.08 -5.84
C ILE A 12 -10.97 7.54 -5.97
N LEU A 13 -9.72 7.85 -5.61
CA LEU A 13 -9.20 9.22 -5.65
C LEU A 13 -9.16 9.78 -7.07
N GLN A 14 -8.84 8.95 -8.08
CA GLN A 14 -8.93 9.38 -9.47
C GLN A 14 -10.38 9.59 -9.90
N ILE A 15 -11.32 8.70 -9.54
CA ILE A 15 -12.75 8.88 -9.86
C ILE A 15 -13.26 10.20 -9.28
N LEU A 16 -13.00 10.46 -8.00
CA LEU A 16 -13.43 11.68 -7.33
C LEU A 16 -12.81 12.92 -7.97
N SER A 17 -11.50 12.90 -8.23
CA SER A 17 -10.80 14.02 -8.84
C SER A 17 -11.34 14.34 -10.24
N PHE A 18 -11.63 13.32 -11.05
CA PHE A 18 -12.15 13.51 -12.41
C PHE A 18 -13.63 13.91 -12.44
N ARG A 19 -14.42 13.55 -11.42
CA ARG A 19 -15.82 14.00 -11.29
C ARG A 19 -15.94 15.42 -10.78
N LEU A 20 -15.05 15.84 -9.87
CA LEU A 20 -15.19 17.10 -9.14
C LEU A 20 -14.36 18.25 -9.70
N LEU A 21 -13.34 17.96 -10.52
CA LEU A 21 -12.36 18.94 -10.96
C LEU A 21 -12.22 18.97 -12.48
N ILE A 22 -11.89 20.15 -13.00
CA ILE A 22 -11.57 20.36 -14.42
C ILE A 22 -10.08 20.14 -14.68
N THR A 23 -9.73 19.84 -15.93
CA THR A 23 -8.34 19.78 -16.39
C THR A 23 -7.65 21.15 -16.22
N PRO A 24 -6.38 21.21 -15.76
CA PRO A 24 -5.46 20.11 -15.41
C PRO A 24 -5.52 19.67 -13.93
N TRP A 25 -6.40 20.28 -13.14
CA TRP A 25 -6.46 20.09 -11.68
C TRP A 25 -6.87 18.67 -11.28
N ASN A 26 -7.73 18.02 -12.05
CA ASN A 26 -8.08 16.60 -11.87
C ASN A 26 -6.84 15.69 -11.86
N TYR A 27 -5.93 15.84 -12.84
CA TYR A 27 -4.68 15.07 -12.92
C TYR A 27 -3.75 15.39 -11.76
N LEU A 28 -3.50 16.68 -11.51
CA LEU A 28 -2.57 17.11 -10.48
C LEU A 28 -3.01 16.65 -9.08
N LEU A 29 -4.29 16.83 -8.75
CA LEU A 29 -4.82 16.39 -7.46
C LEU A 29 -4.93 14.87 -7.35
N THR A 30 -5.20 14.15 -8.43
CA THR A 30 -5.12 12.68 -8.42
C THR A 30 -3.74 12.23 -7.96
N ILE A 31 -2.67 12.78 -8.55
CA ILE A 31 -1.29 12.41 -8.23
C ILE A 31 -0.97 12.73 -6.77
N ILE A 32 -1.24 13.96 -6.33
CA ILE A 32 -0.92 14.42 -4.97
C ILE A 32 -1.68 13.60 -3.93
N LEU A 33 -3.00 13.45 -4.09
CA LEU A 33 -3.83 12.74 -3.12
C LEU A 33 -3.50 11.25 -3.09
N ALA A 34 -3.32 10.60 -4.24
CA ALA A 34 -2.95 9.19 -4.30
C ALA A 34 -1.58 8.94 -3.66
N PHE A 35 -0.58 9.79 -3.95
CA PHE A 35 0.72 9.71 -3.31
C PHE A 35 0.65 9.87 -1.78
N ILE A 36 -0.10 10.86 -1.29
CA ILE A 36 -0.28 11.07 0.16
C ILE A 36 -1.02 9.90 0.81
N SER A 37 -1.99 9.30 0.11
CA SER A 37 -2.79 8.17 0.62
C SER A 37 -1.93 6.98 0.99
N HIS A 38 -0.79 6.79 0.31
CA HIS A 38 0.15 5.71 0.60
C HIS A 38 0.59 5.72 2.08
N PHE A 39 1.02 6.87 2.59
CA PHE A 39 1.49 7.01 3.97
C PHE A 39 0.37 6.80 4.99
N LEU A 40 -0.87 7.18 4.64
CA LEU A 40 -2.03 6.99 5.52
C LEU A 40 -2.42 5.51 5.59
N ILE A 41 -2.47 4.83 4.45
CA ILE A 41 -2.79 3.40 4.38
C ILE A 41 -1.74 2.60 5.17
N ASP A 42 -0.45 2.87 4.92
CA ASP A 42 0.63 2.20 5.63
C ASP A 42 0.62 2.48 7.14
N ALA A 43 0.22 3.69 7.57
CA ALA A 43 0.05 3.98 8.99
C ALA A 43 -1.07 3.13 9.62
N VAL A 44 -2.18 2.94 8.90
CA VAL A 44 -3.34 2.13 9.33
C VAL A 44 -3.08 0.63 9.20
N ALA A 45 -2.11 0.18 8.40
CA ALA A 45 -1.71 -1.23 8.29
C ALA A 45 -1.30 -1.89 9.63
N LYS A 46 -1.17 -1.10 10.71
CA LYS A 46 -1.03 -1.59 12.07
C LYS A 46 -2.18 -2.53 12.51
N ILE A 47 -3.38 -2.34 11.97
CA ILE A 47 -4.55 -3.19 12.30
C ILE A 47 -4.76 -4.35 11.32
N THR A 48 -3.92 -4.48 10.29
CA THR A 48 -4.02 -5.56 9.30
C THR A 48 -3.02 -6.67 9.59
N TYR A 49 -3.17 -7.83 8.95
CA TYR A 49 -2.20 -8.92 9.07
C TYR A 49 -1.01 -8.65 8.13
N HIS A 50 -0.14 -7.74 8.57
CA HIS A 50 1.00 -7.24 7.82
C HIS A 50 2.31 -7.43 8.59
N THR A 51 3.02 -8.53 8.36
CA THR A 51 4.31 -8.77 9.02
C THR A 51 5.39 -7.91 8.39
N ALA A 52 6.29 -7.34 9.20
CA ALA A 52 7.41 -6.53 8.69
C ALA A 52 8.45 -7.41 7.95
N GLU A 53 8.59 -8.66 8.40
CA GLU A 53 9.50 -9.64 7.82
C GLU A 53 8.73 -10.77 7.14
N PRO A 54 9.26 -11.33 6.03
CA PRO A 54 8.66 -12.51 5.40
C PRO A 54 8.69 -13.74 6.33
N MET A 55 7.53 -14.30 6.65
CA MET A 55 7.41 -15.51 7.47
C MET A 55 7.34 -16.76 6.59
N LYS A 56 8.45 -17.10 5.93
CA LYS A 56 8.49 -18.18 4.91
C LYS A 56 8.15 -19.57 5.44
N ASP A 57 8.41 -19.81 6.72
CA ASP A 57 8.12 -21.08 7.38
C ASP A 57 6.68 -21.16 7.91
N ASP A 58 5.93 -20.05 7.94
CA ASP A 58 4.51 -20.03 8.30
C ASP A 58 3.65 -20.24 7.06
N THR A 59 3.08 -21.44 6.92
CA THR A 59 2.19 -21.80 5.81
C THR A 59 1.01 -20.85 5.67
N PHE A 60 0.48 -20.33 6.78
CA PHE A 60 -0.64 -19.39 6.75
C PHE A 60 -0.23 -18.07 6.10
N TRP A 61 0.92 -17.53 6.53
CA TRP A 61 1.48 -16.32 5.95
C TRP A 61 1.72 -16.47 4.45
N VAL A 62 2.34 -17.58 4.03
CA VAL A 62 2.64 -17.86 2.62
C VAL A 62 1.36 -17.89 1.77
N ILE A 63 0.34 -18.64 2.20
CA ILE A 63 -0.93 -18.75 1.48
C ILE A 63 -1.59 -17.37 1.38
N TRP A 64 -1.69 -16.65 2.49
CA TRP A 64 -2.32 -15.33 2.50
C TRP A 64 -1.57 -14.34 1.62
N HIS A 65 -0.24 -14.35 1.65
CA HIS A 65 0.59 -13.48 0.82
C HIS A 65 0.40 -13.76 -0.68
N ILE A 66 0.30 -15.04 -1.09
CA ILE A 66 -0.01 -15.42 -2.47
C ILE A 66 -1.38 -14.89 -2.89
N ILE A 67 -2.40 -15.06 -2.04
CA ILE A 67 -3.75 -14.53 -2.30
C ILE A 67 -3.70 -13.01 -2.51
N VAL A 68 -3.02 -12.28 -1.63
CA VAL A 68 -2.88 -10.82 -1.71
C VAL A 68 -2.21 -10.41 -3.03
N ILE A 69 -1.13 -11.08 -3.44
CA ILE A 69 -0.45 -10.81 -4.71
C ILE A 69 -1.40 -11.05 -5.90
N LEU A 70 -2.06 -12.21 -5.94
CA LEU A 70 -2.96 -12.57 -7.03
C LEU A 70 -4.11 -11.57 -7.16
N ILE A 71 -4.76 -11.20 -6.05
CA ILE A 71 -5.85 -10.22 -6.05
C ILE A 71 -5.32 -8.83 -6.46
N SER A 72 -4.14 -8.42 -6.00
CA SER A 72 -3.53 -7.15 -6.41
C SER A 72 -3.30 -7.08 -7.92
N ILE A 73 -2.82 -8.17 -8.53
CA ILE A 73 -2.64 -8.27 -9.98
C ILE A 73 -4.00 -8.19 -10.69
N ILE A 74 -4.99 -8.97 -10.24
CA ILE A 74 -6.33 -8.98 -10.81
C ILE A 74 -6.95 -7.58 -10.78
N PHE A 75 -6.92 -6.90 -9.63
CA PHE A 75 -7.49 -5.55 -9.50
C PHE A 75 -6.71 -4.52 -10.30
N THR A 76 -5.39 -4.64 -10.38
CA THR A 76 -4.60 -3.80 -11.29
C THR A 76 -5.11 -3.97 -12.71
N ILE A 77 -5.22 -5.19 -13.23
CA ILE A 77 -5.69 -5.44 -14.61
C ILE A 77 -7.11 -4.91 -14.84
N ILE A 78 -8.02 -5.14 -13.88
CA ILE A 78 -9.42 -4.71 -14.00
C ILE A 78 -9.54 -3.18 -14.02
N PHE A 79 -8.75 -2.46 -13.21
CA PHE A 79 -8.92 -1.03 -13.00
C PHE A 79 -7.88 -0.15 -13.70
N ILE A 80 -6.80 -0.70 -14.27
CA ILE A 80 -5.73 0.10 -14.89
C ILE A 80 -6.27 1.04 -15.97
N ASN A 81 -7.25 0.61 -16.75
CA ASN A 81 -7.94 1.47 -17.70
C ASN A 81 -9.35 1.82 -17.17
N PRO A 82 -9.69 3.10 -16.91
CA PRO A 82 -8.90 4.33 -17.13
C PRO A 82 -8.08 4.82 -15.92
N TYR A 83 -7.99 4.06 -14.82
CA TYR A 83 -7.52 4.58 -13.53
C TYR A 83 -6.01 4.45 -13.25
N TRP A 84 -5.19 4.36 -14.31
CA TRP A 84 -3.76 4.09 -14.18
C TRP A 84 -3.00 5.16 -13.38
N ILE A 85 -3.40 6.43 -13.47
CA ILE A 85 -2.71 7.55 -12.81
C ILE A 85 -2.82 7.42 -11.30
N GLY A 86 -4.03 7.16 -10.80
CA GLY A 86 -4.28 6.94 -9.38
C GLY A 86 -3.56 5.69 -8.87
N ILE A 87 -3.65 4.58 -9.62
CA ILE A 87 -2.99 3.31 -9.24
C ILE A 87 -1.47 3.48 -9.15
N LEU A 88 -0.83 4.05 -10.18
CA LEU A 88 0.61 4.24 -10.19
C LEU A 88 1.06 5.24 -9.11
N SER A 89 0.29 6.31 -8.89
CA SER A 89 0.65 7.33 -7.91
C SER A 89 0.52 6.81 -6.46
N ALA A 90 -0.50 6.00 -6.16
CA ALA A 90 -0.67 5.37 -4.84
C ALA A 90 0.41 4.31 -4.53
N ASN A 91 0.93 3.63 -5.57
CA ASN A 91 1.99 2.63 -5.43
C ASN A 91 3.39 3.17 -5.74
N PHE A 92 3.54 4.48 -6.00
CA PHE A 92 4.81 5.05 -6.47
C PHE A 92 5.94 4.83 -5.47
N VAL A 93 5.65 4.98 -4.18
CA VAL A 93 6.64 4.76 -3.09
C VAL A 93 7.15 3.32 -3.10
N ASP A 94 6.24 2.35 -3.20
CA ASP A 94 6.59 0.93 -3.27
C ASP A 94 7.40 0.63 -4.53
N ILE A 95 6.94 1.10 -5.69
CA ILE A 95 7.65 0.91 -6.97
C ILE A 95 9.06 1.48 -6.88
N TRP A 96 9.21 2.69 -6.32
CA TRP A 96 10.49 3.35 -6.13
C TRP A 96 11.41 2.57 -5.18
N ASP A 97 10.90 2.14 -4.02
CA ASP A 97 11.67 1.36 -3.04
C ASP A 97 12.16 0.03 -3.64
N TRP A 98 11.25 -0.71 -4.27
CA TRP A 98 11.53 -2.04 -4.80
C TRP A 98 12.43 -2.04 -6.04
N ILE A 99 12.18 -1.13 -7.00
CA ILE A 99 12.90 -1.13 -8.28
C ILE A 99 14.21 -0.36 -8.18
N ILE A 100 14.26 0.74 -7.43
CA ILE A 100 15.44 1.62 -7.44
C ILE A 100 16.27 1.40 -6.20
N ILE A 101 15.68 1.58 -5.01
CA ILE A 101 16.47 1.58 -3.78
C ILE A 101 17.03 0.17 -3.51
N ARG A 102 16.20 -0.87 -3.50
CA ARG A 102 16.67 -2.24 -3.21
C ARG A 102 17.65 -2.77 -4.25
N ILE A 103 17.47 -2.45 -5.54
CA ILE A 103 18.41 -2.86 -6.60
C ILE A 103 19.76 -2.15 -6.43
N ILE A 104 19.78 -0.85 -6.14
CA ILE A 104 21.03 -0.13 -5.88
C ILE A 104 21.68 -0.69 -4.61
N TYR A 105 20.96 -0.82 -3.50
CA TYR A 105 21.52 -1.31 -2.24
C TYR A 105 22.09 -2.74 -2.35
N SER A 106 21.39 -3.65 -3.02
CA SER A 106 21.89 -5.01 -3.26
C SER A 106 23.18 -5.06 -4.07
N LYS A 107 23.45 -4.05 -4.92
CA LYS A 107 24.69 -3.94 -5.68
C LYS A 107 25.84 -3.28 -4.90
N TYR A 108 25.54 -2.35 -3.99
CA TYR A 108 26.55 -1.55 -3.29
C TYR A 108 26.96 -2.10 -1.91
N ILE A 109 26.18 -3.00 -1.29
CA ILE A 109 26.48 -3.54 0.04
C ILE A 109 26.71 -5.05 -0.04
N LEU A 110 27.98 -5.42 -0.29
CA LEU A 110 28.53 -6.79 -0.13
C LEU A 110 28.91 -7.10 1.34
N THR A 111 28.28 -6.45 2.33
CA THR A 111 28.49 -6.80 3.74
C THR A 111 27.28 -7.55 4.31
N PRO A 112 27.50 -8.68 5.00
CA PRO A 112 26.46 -9.64 5.40
C PRO A 112 25.65 -9.18 6.63
N ASP A 113 25.50 -7.89 6.83
CA ASP A 113 24.70 -7.39 7.95
C ASP A 113 23.24 -7.21 7.50
N LYS A 114 22.50 -8.33 7.50
CA LYS A 114 21.08 -8.40 7.12
C LYS A 114 20.21 -7.40 7.89
N ASN A 115 20.64 -6.98 9.08
CA ASN A 115 19.96 -5.98 9.91
C ASN A 115 20.11 -4.53 9.41
N LYS A 116 21.01 -4.27 8.45
CA LYS A 116 21.25 -2.93 7.88
C LYS A 116 20.53 -2.70 6.55
N SER A 117 20.22 -3.77 5.81
CA SER A 117 19.46 -3.68 4.55
C SER A 117 17.98 -3.36 4.74
N SER A 118 17.41 -3.62 5.91
CA SER A 118 16.03 -3.21 6.27
C SER A 118 15.93 -1.73 6.65
N LYS A 119 17.07 -1.06 6.79
CA LYS A 119 17.22 0.34 7.17
C LYS A 119 17.36 1.26 5.94
N ILE A 120 16.46 1.14 4.97
CA ILE A 120 16.14 2.29 4.11
C ILE A 120 15.29 3.24 4.98
N ILE A 121 16.00 3.92 5.89
CA ILE A 121 15.47 4.53 7.13
C ILE A 121 14.45 5.63 6.83
N TYR A 122 14.55 6.37 5.74
CA TYR A 122 13.84 7.65 5.65
C TYR A 122 12.32 7.53 5.50
N ILE A 123 11.83 6.65 4.61
CA ILE A 123 10.39 6.53 4.32
C ILE A 123 9.67 5.80 5.44
N HIS A 124 10.19 4.65 5.88
CA HIS A 124 9.60 3.90 6.98
C HIS A 124 9.65 4.67 8.32
N THR A 125 10.73 5.41 8.62
CA THR A 125 10.76 6.26 9.81
C THR A 125 9.73 7.40 9.73
N PHE A 126 9.46 7.93 8.55
CA PHE A 126 8.41 8.93 8.37
C PHE A 126 7.01 8.33 8.59
N ILE A 127 6.75 7.15 8.03
CA ILE A 127 5.50 6.39 8.26
C ILE A 127 5.32 6.06 9.74
N ASP A 128 6.38 5.59 10.41
CA ASP A 128 6.34 5.26 11.83
C ASP A 128 6.03 6.49 12.67
N LYS A 129 6.61 7.66 12.35
CA LYS A 129 6.26 8.93 13.00
C LYS A 129 4.80 9.32 12.81
N ILE A 130 4.24 9.16 11.60
CA ILE A 130 2.82 9.40 11.34
C ILE A 130 1.98 8.44 12.17
N ARG A 131 2.32 7.14 12.16
CA ARG A 131 1.63 6.08 12.89
C ARG A 131 1.63 6.34 14.39
N GLU A 132 2.76 6.66 14.98
CA GLU A 132 2.87 6.96 16.42
C GLU A 132 2.09 8.21 16.81
N ARG A 133 2.10 9.25 15.96
CA ARG A 133 1.44 10.52 16.27
C ARG A 133 -0.07 10.46 16.13
N PHE A 134 -0.59 9.81 15.09
CA PHE A 134 -2.01 9.86 14.75
C PHE A 134 -2.76 8.56 15.03
N PHE A 135 -2.05 7.43 15.10
CA PHE A 135 -2.62 6.09 15.13
C PHE A 135 -2.05 5.22 16.27
N SER A 136 -1.47 5.84 17.31
CA SER A 136 -0.95 5.11 18.49
C SER A 136 -2.03 4.30 19.20
N TRP A 137 -3.28 4.79 19.18
CA TRP A 137 -4.45 4.16 19.77
C TRP A 137 -4.93 2.89 19.03
N LEU A 138 -4.49 2.66 17.78
CA LEU A 138 -4.87 1.46 17.03
C LEU A 138 -4.16 0.20 17.58
N PRO A 139 -4.85 -0.94 17.68
CA PRO A 139 -4.24 -2.20 18.11
C PRO A 139 -3.22 -2.67 17.08
N ASN A 140 -2.13 -3.30 17.55
CA ASN A 140 -1.15 -3.94 16.67
C ASN A 140 -1.58 -5.38 16.36
N LEU A 141 -2.02 -5.60 15.12
CA LEU A 141 -2.48 -6.89 14.61
C LEU A 141 -1.55 -7.47 13.52
N ASN A 142 -0.43 -6.82 13.22
CA ASN A 142 0.54 -7.20 12.17
C ASN A 142 0.93 -8.68 12.18
N TYR A 143 1.05 -9.28 13.36
CA TYR A 143 1.45 -10.67 13.56
C TYR A 143 0.31 -11.60 13.99
N LYS A 144 -0.91 -11.07 14.12
CA LYS A 144 -2.08 -11.85 14.54
C LYS A 144 -2.94 -12.15 13.32
N LYS A 145 -3.25 -13.44 13.10
CA LYS A 145 -4.08 -13.91 11.98
C LYS A 145 -5.45 -13.20 11.89
N ILE A 146 -5.98 -12.75 13.03
CA ILE A 146 -7.22 -11.96 13.09
C ILE A 146 -7.13 -10.61 12.36
N GLY A 147 -5.93 -10.09 12.13
CA GLY A 147 -5.67 -8.87 11.35
C GLY A 147 -6.11 -8.96 9.88
N ILE A 148 -6.41 -10.17 9.37
CA ILE A 148 -7.03 -10.34 8.06
C ILE A 148 -8.46 -9.79 8.03
N LEU A 149 -9.19 -9.82 9.15
CA LEU A 149 -10.59 -9.38 9.16
C LEU A 149 -10.72 -7.87 8.87
N PRO A 150 -9.96 -6.96 9.52
CA PRO A 150 -9.92 -5.55 9.14
C PRO A 150 -9.51 -5.34 7.67
N GLU A 151 -8.52 -6.10 7.18
CA GLU A 151 -8.05 -5.99 5.79
C GLU A 151 -9.18 -6.33 4.79
N ILE A 152 -9.87 -7.45 4.98
CA ILE A 152 -11.03 -7.85 4.16
C ILE A 152 -12.14 -6.80 4.24
N PHE A 153 -12.41 -6.27 5.42
CA PHE A 153 -13.45 -5.26 5.62
C PHE A 153 -13.12 -3.96 4.88
N ILE A 154 -11.88 -3.48 4.98
CA ILE A 154 -11.40 -2.29 4.26
C ILE A 154 -11.49 -2.50 2.75
N ILE A 155 -10.96 -3.62 2.23
CA ILE A 155 -11.01 -3.94 0.79
C ILE A 155 -12.45 -3.99 0.29
N SER A 156 -13.33 -4.67 1.02
CA SER A 156 -14.76 -4.78 0.67
C SER A 156 -15.45 -3.42 0.67
N GLY A 157 -15.17 -2.58 1.67
CA GLY A 157 -15.68 -1.20 1.75
C GLY A 157 -15.22 -0.35 0.57
N LEU A 158 -13.93 -0.42 0.20
CA LEU A 158 -13.39 0.31 -0.96
C LEU A 158 -14.03 -0.16 -2.27
N LEU A 159 -14.24 -1.47 -2.45
CA LEU A 159 -14.94 -2.00 -3.63
C LEU A 159 -16.38 -1.52 -3.72
N ILE A 160 -17.12 -1.48 -2.61
CA ILE A 160 -18.49 -0.94 -2.56
C ILE A 160 -18.48 0.53 -2.95
N ILE A 161 -17.53 1.32 -2.43
CA ILE A 161 -17.39 2.74 -2.80
C ILE A 161 -17.12 2.88 -4.31
N ILE A 162 -16.23 2.09 -4.89
CA ILE A 162 -15.97 2.10 -6.34
C ILE A 162 -17.22 1.75 -7.13
N PHE A 163 -17.99 0.76 -6.68
CA PHE A 163 -19.23 0.36 -7.35
C PHE A 163 -20.28 1.47 -7.33
N ILE A 164 -20.42 2.19 -6.21
CA ILE A 164 -21.34 3.34 -6.08
C ILE A 164 -20.85 4.55 -6.90
N LEU A 165 -19.52 4.74 -6.97
CA LEU A 165 -18.90 5.85 -7.68
C LEU A 165 -18.66 5.59 -9.16
N LYS A 166 -18.98 4.42 -9.71
CA LYS A 166 -18.96 4.17 -11.16
C LYS A 166 -20.31 4.52 -11.75
#